data_AF-A0A6I5QZG0-F1
#
_entry.id   AF-A0A6I5QZG0-F1
#
_cell.length_a   1.000
_cell.length_b   1.000
_cell.length_c   1.000
_cell.angle_alpha   90.00
_cell.angle_beta   90.00
_cell.angle_gamma   90.00
#
_symmetry.space_group_name_H-M   'P 1'
#
loop_
_entity.id
_entity.type
_entity.pdbx_description
1 polymer ?
#
loop_
_entity_poly.entity_id
_entity_poly.type
_entity_poly.pdbx_seq_one_letter_code
_entity_poly.pdbx_strand_id
1 'polypeptide(L)'
;MKLQRSTLVLVVGALLLGGVTLFTQARQSNRPTTAQGEAASPVYGFDEADVVSLHIETQTQAVTFQRDEAGFWQMTSPEAHPAEEAAIAFLLSRLTTDGLLRTTTIDAANQAEFGLDVPFATVEITLQDETNHSLVLGDADFSGQNSYALIDPETIPLSEAAGEVTVVLVSDDVLNGVDRPLEEWQAVVETPAETDDAEREAEAGEIDAPAAGDAPPIEGDTDAESEAPTPETESGPESQTPSPDTAPSEIDVPLPETESTPVPAPENADPSQ
;
A
#
# COMPACT_ATOMS: atom_id res chain seq x y z
N MET A 1 0.75 -63.60 8.15
CA MET A 1 0.15 -63.66 9.50
C MET A 1 -1.19 -62.96 9.44
N LYS A 2 -2.30 -63.61 9.84
CA LYS A 2 -3.63 -62.99 9.87
C LYS A 2 -3.67 -62.04 11.06
N LEU A 3 -3.60 -60.74 10.82
CA LEU A 3 -3.72 -59.72 11.88
C LEU A 3 -5.11 -59.88 12.53
N GLN A 4 -5.14 -60.03 13.85
CA GLN A 4 -6.40 -60.14 14.58
C GLN A 4 -7.13 -58.78 14.50
N ARG A 5 -8.46 -58.82 14.36
CA ARG A 5 -9.29 -57.60 14.23
C ARG A 5 -9.03 -56.61 15.38
N SER A 6 -8.73 -57.11 16.59
CA SER A 6 -8.33 -56.27 17.74
C SER A 6 -7.00 -55.54 17.54
N THR A 7 -6.02 -56.15 16.87
CA THR A 7 -4.76 -55.48 16.55
C THR A 7 -4.99 -54.34 15.55
N LEU A 8 -5.90 -54.52 14.59
CA LEU A 8 -6.23 -53.48 13.62
C LEU A 8 -6.97 -52.30 14.27
N VAL A 9 -7.90 -52.55 15.19
CA VAL A 9 -8.58 -51.50 15.95
C VAL A 9 -7.58 -50.71 16.81
N LEU A 10 -6.61 -51.38 17.43
CA LEU A 10 -5.61 -50.73 18.26
C LEU A 10 -4.67 -49.84 17.43
N VAL A 11 -4.23 -50.31 16.26
CA VAL A 11 -3.37 -49.53 15.35
C VAL A 11 -4.10 -48.31 14.81
N VAL A 12 -5.37 -48.44 14.42
CA VAL A 12 -6.18 -47.30 13.97
C VAL A 12 -6.41 -46.30 15.11
N GLY A 13 -6.68 -46.78 16.33
CA GLY A 13 -6.80 -45.93 17.51
C GLY A 13 -5.51 -45.15 17.80
N ALA A 14 -4.35 -45.81 17.69
CA ALA A 14 -3.04 -45.19 17.87
C ALA A 14 -2.74 -44.14 16.79
N LEU A 15 -3.10 -44.41 15.53
CA LEU A 15 -2.93 -43.45 14.43
C LEU A 15 -3.88 -42.25 14.54
N LEU A 16 -5.12 -42.45 14.99
CA LEU A 16 -6.06 -41.35 15.23
C LEU A 16 -5.61 -40.49 16.41
N LEU A 17 -5.17 -41.09 17.50
CA LEU A 17 -4.61 -40.37 18.65
C LEU A 17 -3.32 -39.61 18.26
N GLY A 18 -2.40 -40.27 17.54
CA GLY A 18 -1.18 -39.63 17.03
C GLY A 18 -1.49 -38.49 16.07
N GLY A 19 -2.42 -38.70 15.13
CA GLY A 19 -2.87 -37.69 14.17
C GLY A 19 -3.52 -36.48 14.84
N VAL A 20 -4.36 -36.69 15.87
CA VAL A 20 -4.96 -35.59 16.63
C VAL A 20 -3.88 -34.81 17.40
N THR A 21 -2.91 -35.49 18.02
CA THR A 21 -1.82 -34.79 18.73
C THR A 21 -0.91 -33.99 17.79
N LEU A 22 -0.66 -34.50 16.57
CA LEU A 22 0.10 -33.77 15.55
C LEU A 22 -0.71 -32.61 14.98
N PHE A 23 -2.03 -32.77 14.81
CA PHE A 23 -2.90 -31.71 14.33
C PHE A 23 -3.08 -30.58 15.36
N THR A 24 -3.20 -30.91 16.64
CA THR A 24 -3.23 -29.90 17.70
C THR A 24 -1.87 -29.24 17.88
N GLN A 25 -0.75 -29.97 17.76
CA GLN A 25 0.59 -29.40 17.80
C GLN A 25 0.88 -28.51 16.58
N ALA A 26 0.46 -28.89 15.37
CA ALA A 26 0.60 -28.05 14.17
C ALA A 26 -0.21 -26.74 14.24
N ARG A 27 -1.36 -26.73 14.94
CA ARG A 27 -2.09 -25.49 15.24
C ARG A 27 -1.48 -24.69 16.42
N GLN A 28 -0.81 -25.36 17.35
CA GLN A 28 -0.18 -24.73 18.51
C GLN A 28 1.22 -24.18 18.21
N SER A 29 1.94 -24.71 17.21
CA SER A 29 3.28 -24.27 16.80
C SER A 29 3.32 -22.87 16.17
N ASN A 30 2.17 -22.22 15.93
CA ASN A 30 2.09 -20.79 15.62
C ASN A 30 2.06 -19.89 16.87
N ARG A 31 2.30 -20.43 18.07
CA ARG A 31 2.67 -19.62 19.24
C ARG A 31 4.12 -19.90 19.60
N PRO A 32 5.08 -19.07 19.16
CA PRO A 32 6.47 -19.22 19.58
C PRO A 32 6.58 -18.96 21.09
N THR A 33 6.70 -20.03 21.88
CA THR A 33 7.16 -19.98 23.27
C THR A 33 8.68 -19.96 23.28
N THR A 34 9.21 -18.77 23.58
CA THR A 34 10.55 -18.35 24.03
C THR A 34 11.64 -19.42 24.24
N ALA A 35 12.70 -19.34 23.42
CA ALA A 35 14.11 -19.39 23.85
C ALA A 35 15.08 -19.05 22.68
N GLN A 36 15.83 -17.95 22.83
CA GLN A 36 17.04 -17.54 22.08
C GLN A 36 16.86 -17.01 20.65
N GLY A 37 16.91 -15.69 20.53
CA GLY A 37 16.63 -14.89 19.33
C GLY A 37 15.21 -14.35 19.42
N GLU A 38 15.04 -13.02 19.42
CA GLU A 38 13.73 -12.40 19.16
C GLU A 38 13.28 -12.86 17.78
N ALA A 39 12.48 -13.93 17.74
CA ALA A 39 11.97 -14.47 16.51
C ALA A 39 10.87 -13.51 16.04
N ALA A 40 11.29 -12.60 15.16
CA ALA A 40 10.40 -11.68 14.49
C ALA A 40 9.23 -12.42 13.85
N SER A 41 8.03 -11.87 14.02
CA SER A 41 6.76 -12.41 13.57
C SER A 41 6.01 -11.34 12.80
N PRO A 42 4.99 -11.70 12.00
CA PRO A 42 4.19 -10.70 11.30
C PRO A 42 3.33 -9.86 12.27
N VAL A 43 3.14 -8.58 11.94
CA VAL A 43 2.18 -7.68 12.60
C VAL A 43 0.76 -8.04 12.14
N TYR A 44 0.59 -8.25 10.84
CA TYR A 44 -0.69 -8.60 10.21
C TYR A 44 -0.61 -9.90 9.43
N GLY A 45 -1.75 -10.59 9.30
CA GLY A 45 -1.85 -11.89 8.62
C GLY A 45 -2.46 -11.86 7.22
N PHE A 46 -2.66 -10.67 6.63
CA PHE A 46 -3.14 -10.52 5.25
C PHE A 46 -1.99 -10.68 4.24
N ASP A 47 -2.34 -10.87 2.96
CA ASP A 47 -1.37 -10.87 1.87
C ASP A 47 -1.13 -9.45 1.34
N GLU A 48 0.11 -9.10 0.98
CA GLU A 48 0.44 -7.79 0.38
C GLU A 48 -0.37 -7.53 -0.91
N ALA A 49 -0.71 -8.58 -1.65
CA ALA A 49 -1.51 -8.47 -2.86
C ALA A 49 -2.96 -8.01 -2.57
N ASP A 50 -3.46 -8.17 -1.34
CA ASP A 50 -4.83 -7.77 -0.98
C ASP A 50 -4.94 -6.28 -0.60
N VAL A 51 -3.82 -5.58 -0.44
CA VAL A 51 -3.77 -4.16 -0.03
C VAL A 51 -4.13 -3.26 -1.23
N VAL A 52 -5.12 -2.38 -1.06
CA VAL A 52 -5.60 -1.47 -2.12
C VAL A 52 -5.34 0.01 -1.83
N SER A 53 -5.25 0.38 -0.55
CA SER A 53 -4.92 1.73 -0.11
C SER A 53 -3.99 1.66 1.09
N LEU A 54 -3.05 2.60 1.12
CA LEU A 54 -2.10 2.79 2.21
C LEU A 54 -2.02 4.29 2.52
N HIS A 55 -2.30 4.65 3.76
CA HIS A 55 -2.11 6.00 4.25
C HIS A 55 -1.07 5.99 5.37
N ILE A 56 -0.15 6.94 5.33
CA ILE A 56 0.89 7.09 6.34
C ILE A 56 0.89 8.54 6.77
N GLU A 57 0.66 8.76 8.06
CA GLU A 57 0.76 10.06 8.71
C GLU A 57 1.92 10.01 9.70
N THR A 58 2.83 10.96 9.60
CA THR A 58 3.94 11.17 10.54
C THR A 58 3.86 12.60 11.07
N GLN A 59 4.70 12.94 12.04
CA GLN A 59 4.79 14.31 12.54
C GLN A 59 5.21 15.35 11.48
N THR A 60 5.83 14.93 10.36
CA THR A 60 6.41 15.83 9.36
C THR A 60 5.69 15.82 8.01
N GLN A 61 4.98 14.73 7.70
CA GLN A 61 4.33 14.53 6.40
C GLN A 61 3.15 13.56 6.51
N ALA A 62 2.23 13.68 5.56
CA ALA A 62 1.15 12.73 5.35
C ALA A 62 1.11 12.33 3.87
N VAL A 63 1.19 11.03 3.60
CA VAL A 63 1.19 10.47 2.25
C VAL A 63 0.06 9.45 2.10
N THR A 64 -0.55 9.40 0.93
CA THR A 64 -1.62 8.45 0.62
C THR A 64 -1.35 7.80 -0.72
N PHE A 65 -1.45 6.48 -0.75
CA PHE A 65 -1.25 5.66 -1.94
C PHE A 65 -2.49 4.83 -2.22
N GLN A 66 -2.79 4.66 -3.50
CA GLN A 66 -3.88 3.82 -3.99
C GLN A 66 -3.37 2.99 -5.16
N ARG A 67 -3.76 1.73 -5.24
CA ARG A 67 -3.52 0.91 -6.44
C ARG A 67 -4.48 1.33 -7.55
N ASP A 68 -3.95 1.53 -8.75
CA ASP A 68 -4.74 1.79 -9.94
C ASP A 68 -5.33 0.50 -10.55
N GLU A 69 -6.12 0.65 -11.62
CA GLU A 69 -6.75 -0.50 -12.31
C GLU A 69 -5.74 -1.44 -12.97
N ALA A 70 -4.52 -0.98 -13.24
CA ALA A 70 -3.44 -1.78 -13.79
C ALA A 70 -2.62 -2.48 -12.69
N GLY A 71 -2.88 -2.18 -11.42
CA GLY A 71 -2.24 -2.77 -10.25
C GLY A 71 -0.98 -2.03 -9.78
N PHE A 72 -0.69 -0.85 -10.31
CA PHE A 72 0.44 -0.03 -9.87
C PHE A 72 0.02 0.93 -8.76
N TRP A 73 0.92 1.19 -7.82
CA TRP A 73 0.72 2.18 -6.78
C TRP A 73 0.87 3.60 -7.32
N GLN A 74 -0.13 4.41 -7.02
CA GLN A 74 -0.12 5.85 -7.29
C GLN A 74 -0.18 6.58 -5.95
N MET A 75 0.73 7.53 -5.74
CA MET A 75 0.60 8.50 -4.67
C MET A 75 -0.49 9.49 -5.08
N THR A 76 -1.49 9.68 -4.22
CA THR A 76 -2.61 10.60 -4.45
C THR A 76 -2.54 11.86 -3.58
N SER A 77 -1.73 11.83 -2.52
CA SER A 77 -1.48 12.94 -1.61
C SER A 77 -0.05 12.84 -1.08
N PRO A 78 0.68 13.97 -0.89
CA PRO A 78 0.24 15.36 -1.06
C PRO A 78 0.10 15.82 -2.52
N GLU A 79 0.73 15.12 -3.45
CA GLU A 79 0.64 15.36 -4.88
C GLU A 79 0.39 14.05 -5.63
N ALA A 80 -0.21 14.14 -6.82
CA ALA A 80 -0.44 12.98 -7.66
C ALA A 80 0.87 12.61 -8.38
N HIS A 81 1.44 11.45 -8.07
CA HIS A 81 2.70 10.98 -8.65
C HIS A 81 2.74 9.45 -8.66
N PRO A 82 3.34 8.79 -9.68
CA PRO A 82 3.66 7.37 -9.61
C PRO A 82 4.47 7.05 -8.35
N ALA A 83 4.03 6.06 -7.57
CA ALA A 83 4.71 5.71 -6.33
C ALA A 83 5.88 4.76 -6.60
N GLU A 84 6.88 4.81 -5.73
CA GLU A 84 7.98 3.85 -5.74
C GLU A 84 7.49 2.49 -5.20
N GLU A 85 7.21 1.55 -6.10
CA GLU A 85 6.71 0.21 -5.78
C GLU A 85 7.55 -0.51 -4.71
N ALA A 86 8.89 -0.40 -4.81
CA ALA A 86 9.78 -1.06 -3.87
C ALA A 86 9.68 -0.47 -2.46
N ALA A 87 9.33 0.81 -2.33
CA ALA A 87 9.15 1.48 -1.05
C ALA A 87 7.94 0.91 -0.30
N ILE A 88 6.82 0.81 -1.01
CA ILE A 88 5.57 0.30 -0.46
C ILE A 88 5.70 -1.19 -0.15
N ALA A 89 6.25 -1.98 -1.07
CA ALA A 89 6.49 -3.40 -0.85
C ALA A 89 7.43 -3.65 0.34
N PHE A 90 8.46 -2.81 0.53
CA PHE A 90 9.31 -2.91 1.71
C PHE A 90 8.49 -2.77 3.00
N LEU A 91 7.72 -1.70 3.15
CA LEU A 91 6.91 -1.48 4.35
C LEU A 91 5.90 -2.62 4.59
N LEU A 92 5.13 -2.99 3.56
CA LEU A 92 4.12 -4.04 3.66
C LEU A 92 4.75 -5.40 3.99
N SER A 93 5.92 -5.72 3.41
CA SER A 93 6.65 -6.95 3.73
C SER A 93 7.07 -7.00 5.21
N ARG A 94 7.53 -5.89 5.79
CA ARG A 94 7.86 -5.82 7.22
C ARG A 94 6.63 -6.10 8.08
N LEU A 95 5.50 -5.49 7.74
CA LEU A 95 4.25 -5.68 8.47
C LEU A 95 3.70 -7.11 8.37
N THR A 96 3.92 -7.80 7.26
CA THR A 96 3.35 -9.13 6.99
C THR A 96 4.31 -10.30 7.19
N THR A 97 5.59 -10.03 7.53
CA THR A 97 6.61 -11.08 7.69
C THR A 97 7.30 -11.03 9.05
N ASP A 98 7.94 -9.91 9.40
CA ASP A 98 8.93 -9.86 10.49
C ASP A 98 8.94 -8.54 11.30
N GLY A 99 7.84 -7.79 11.30
CA GLY A 99 7.75 -6.50 11.97
C GLY A 99 7.52 -6.58 13.48
N LEU A 100 6.93 -7.66 14.01
CA LEU A 100 6.57 -7.80 15.43
C LEU A 100 7.63 -8.59 16.19
N LEU A 101 8.20 -8.00 17.25
CA LEU A 101 9.26 -8.61 18.05
C LEU A 101 8.79 -9.16 19.38
N ARG A 102 7.99 -8.37 20.12
CA ARG A 102 7.42 -8.76 21.42
C ARG A 102 6.06 -8.12 21.62
N THR A 103 5.29 -8.70 22.52
CA THR A 103 4.05 -8.10 23.03
C THR A 103 4.17 -7.87 24.53
N THR A 104 3.56 -6.81 25.01
CA THR A 104 3.50 -6.45 26.42
C THR A 104 2.14 -5.87 26.75
N THR A 105 1.73 -5.98 28.01
CA THR A 105 0.46 -5.43 28.49
C THR A 105 0.77 -4.24 29.37
N ILE A 106 0.08 -3.13 29.12
CA ILE A 106 0.20 -1.88 29.88
C ILE A 106 -1.18 -1.42 30.32
N ASP A 107 -1.23 -0.56 31.33
CA ASP A 107 -2.44 0.21 31.61
C ASP A 107 -2.58 1.35 30.59
N ALA A 108 -3.76 1.54 30.01
CA ALA A 108 -4.05 2.58 29.03
C ALA A 108 -3.79 3.99 29.57
N ALA A 109 -3.92 4.19 30.89
CA ALA A 109 -3.58 5.46 31.53
C ALA A 109 -2.08 5.81 31.40
N ASN A 110 -1.22 4.81 31.16
CA ASN A 110 0.23 4.99 31.01
C ASN A 110 0.67 5.16 29.54
N GLN A 111 -0.25 5.29 28.58
CA GLN A 111 0.08 5.39 27.15
C GLN A 111 1.11 6.47 26.79
N ALA A 112 1.12 7.58 27.55
CA ALA A 112 2.06 8.68 27.33
C ALA A 112 3.51 8.31 27.65
N GLU A 113 3.75 7.31 28.51
CA GLU A 113 5.11 6.79 28.78
C GLU A 113 5.69 6.01 27.58
N PHE A 114 4.84 5.68 26.60
CA PHE A 114 5.19 4.92 25.39
C PHE A 114 5.03 5.75 24.12
N GLY A 115 4.74 7.06 24.23
CA GLY A 115 4.47 7.95 23.08
C GLY A 115 3.23 7.56 22.28
N LEU A 116 2.24 6.91 22.91
CA LEU A 116 1.02 6.45 22.24
C LEU A 116 -0.15 7.44 22.34
N ASP A 117 -0.03 8.50 23.17
CA ASP A 117 -1.00 9.60 23.22
C ASP A 117 -0.79 10.59 22.07
N VAL A 118 0.46 10.90 21.76
CA VAL A 118 0.90 11.65 20.58
C VAL A 118 1.80 10.74 19.76
N PRO A 119 1.21 9.96 18.82
CA PRO A 119 1.97 8.96 18.08
C PRO A 119 3.03 9.61 17.19
N PHE A 120 4.15 8.89 17.03
CA PHE A 120 5.19 9.25 16.08
C PHE A 120 4.68 9.14 14.64
N ALA A 121 3.95 8.05 14.36
CA ALA A 121 3.33 7.83 13.07
C ALA A 121 2.09 6.92 13.17
N THR A 122 1.17 7.07 12.23
CA THR A 122 0.00 6.23 12.05
C THR A 122 0.01 5.68 10.63
N VAL A 123 -0.17 4.38 10.48
CA VAL A 123 -0.27 3.70 9.19
C VAL A 123 -1.66 3.08 9.08
N GLU A 124 -2.43 3.51 8.10
CA GLU A 124 -3.75 2.93 7.81
C GLU A 124 -3.69 2.14 6.51
N ILE A 125 -4.24 0.93 6.54
CA ILE A 125 -4.21 -0.01 5.42
C ILE A 125 -5.64 -0.44 5.13
N THR A 126 -6.08 -0.26 3.89
CA THR A 126 -7.36 -0.79 3.42
C THR A 126 -7.10 -1.97 2.49
N LEU A 127 -7.80 -3.06 2.75
CA LEU A 127 -7.77 -4.28 1.93
C LEU A 127 -8.90 -4.28 0.90
N GLN A 128 -8.78 -5.15 -0.10
CA GLN A 128 -9.76 -5.32 -1.18
C GLN A 128 -11.16 -5.73 -0.68
N ASP A 129 -11.26 -6.33 0.51
CA ASP A 129 -12.52 -6.73 1.15
C ASP A 129 -13.10 -5.62 2.04
N GLU A 130 -12.58 -4.39 1.91
CA GLU A 130 -12.95 -3.19 2.67
C GLU A 130 -12.57 -3.25 4.17
N THR A 131 -11.81 -4.27 4.60
CA THR A 131 -11.23 -4.33 5.93
C THR A 131 -10.16 -3.24 6.09
N ASN A 132 -10.21 -2.51 7.19
CA ASN A 132 -9.22 -1.49 7.54
C ASN A 132 -8.39 -1.95 8.73
N HIS A 133 -7.09 -1.77 8.62
CA HIS A 133 -6.11 -1.95 9.68
C HIS A 133 -5.43 -0.63 10.00
N SER A 134 -5.07 -0.43 11.27
CA SER A 134 -4.36 0.76 11.74
C SER A 134 -3.21 0.34 12.64
N LEU A 135 -1.99 0.75 12.30
CA LEU A 135 -0.82 0.62 13.14
C LEU A 135 -0.41 2.00 13.66
N VAL A 136 -0.40 2.16 14.98
CA VAL A 136 -0.05 3.43 15.63
C VAL A 136 1.30 3.25 16.30
N LEU A 137 2.33 3.91 15.80
CA LEU A 137 3.69 3.87 16.31
C LEU A 137 3.91 4.99 17.34
N GLY A 138 4.44 4.61 18.49
CA GLY A 138 4.85 5.53 19.55
C GLY A 138 6.37 5.66 19.63
N ASP A 139 6.86 5.88 20.84
CA ASP A 139 8.26 6.12 21.12
C ASP A 139 9.13 4.86 20.96
N ALA A 140 10.42 5.10 20.77
CA ALA A 140 11.43 4.06 20.80
C ALA A 140 11.56 3.45 22.22
N ASP A 141 11.92 2.17 22.28
CA ASP A 141 12.24 1.50 23.53
C ASP A 141 13.57 1.98 24.12
N PHE A 142 13.91 1.52 25.33
CA PHE A 142 15.12 1.94 26.02
C PHE A 142 16.42 1.68 25.24
N SER A 143 16.42 0.76 24.28
CA SER A 143 17.58 0.50 23.43
C SER A 143 17.71 1.47 22.26
N GLY A 144 16.63 2.16 21.90
CA GLY A 144 16.55 3.06 20.75
C GLY A 144 16.55 2.33 19.40
N GLN A 145 16.34 1.02 19.38
CA GLN A 145 16.41 0.18 18.16
C GLN A 145 15.04 -0.36 17.74
N ASN A 146 13.99 -0.14 18.52
CA ASN A 146 12.66 -0.69 18.28
C ASN A 146 11.64 0.30 18.83
N SER A 147 10.40 0.27 18.36
CA SER A 147 9.36 1.19 18.80
C SER A 147 8.13 0.48 19.35
N TYR A 148 7.46 1.11 20.30
CA TYR A 148 6.16 0.64 20.77
C TYR A 148 5.08 0.94 19.72
N ALA A 149 4.10 0.06 19.59
CA ALA A 149 2.97 0.28 18.69
C ALA A 149 1.68 -0.36 19.19
N LEU A 150 0.56 0.18 18.73
CA LEU A 150 -0.78 -0.40 18.90
C LEU A 150 -1.28 -0.92 17.55
N ILE A 151 -1.86 -2.12 17.58
CA ILE A 151 -2.47 -2.75 16.40
C ILE A 151 -3.98 -2.60 16.53
N ASP A 152 -4.59 -2.02 15.50
CA ASP A 152 -6.02 -1.78 15.33
C ASP A 152 -6.69 -1.18 16.60
N PRO A 153 -6.16 -0.07 17.16
CA PRO A 153 -6.80 0.58 18.31
C PRO A 153 -8.15 1.20 17.90
N GLU A 154 -9.16 1.10 18.76
CA GLU A 154 -10.49 1.70 18.49
C GLU A 154 -10.44 3.22 18.39
N THR A 155 -9.63 3.87 19.26
CA THR A 155 -9.45 5.32 19.29
C THR A 155 -8.05 5.67 19.81
N ILE A 156 -7.47 6.73 19.25
CA ILE A 156 -6.27 7.38 19.79
C ILE A 156 -6.61 8.85 20.15
N PRO A 157 -6.21 9.34 21.33
CA PRO A 157 -5.54 8.61 22.42
C PRO A 157 -6.45 7.54 23.03
N LEU A 158 -5.86 6.52 23.66
CA LEU A 158 -6.59 5.46 24.36
C LEU A 158 -7.41 6.06 25.51
N SER A 159 -8.60 5.51 25.72
CA SER A 159 -9.44 5.86 26.86
C SER A 159 -8.87 5.28 28.14
N GLU A 160 -8.77 6.07 29.22
CA GLU A 160 -8.36 5.57 30.54
C GLU A 160 -9.31 4.47 31.07
N ALA A 161 -10.56 4.44 30.58
CA ALA A 161 -11.52 3.38 30.92
C ALA A 161 -11.23 2.03 30.24
N ALA A 162 -10.30 1.98 29.27
CA ALA A 162 -9.91 0.75 28.58
C ALA A 162 -9.17 -0.24 29.50
N GLY A 163 -8.53 0.25 30.57
CA GLY A 163 -7.78 -0.58 31.51
C GLY A 163 -6.52 -1.17 30.87
N GLU A 164 -6.37 -2.49 30.89
CA GLU A 164 -5.19 -3.14 30.33
C GLU A 164 -5.27 -3.30 28.80
N VAL A 165 -4.28 -2.77 28.09
CA VAL A 165 -4.16 -2.85 26.62
C VAL A 165 -2.89 -3.60 26.22
N THR A 166 -2.93 -4.27 25.08
CA THR A 166 -1.74 -4.93 24.51
C THR A 166 -1.00 -3.96 23.61
N VAL A 167 0.26 -3.71 23.94
CA VAL A 167 1.20 -2.96 23.13
C VAL A 167 2.20 -3.93 22.53
N VAL A 168 2.55 -3.72 21.27
CA VAL A 168 3.57 -4.51 20.59
C VAL A 168 4.86 -3.70 20.48
N LEU A 169 5.99 -4.40 20.40
CA LEU A 169 7.24 -3.80 19.99
C LEU A 169 7.50 -4.19 18.54
N VAL A 170 7.72 -3.19 17.70
CA VAL A 170 8.06 -3.35 16.29
C VAL A 170 9.52 -3.06 16.03
N SER A 171 10.08 -3.70 15.00
CA SER A 171 11.47 -3.50 14.60
C SER A 171 11.71 -2.11 14.00
N ASP A 172 12.96 -1.64 14.06
CA ASP A 172 13.40 -0.39 13.41
C ASP A 172 13.08 -0.35 11.90
N ASP A 173 13.08 -1.50 11.23
CA ASP A 173 12.72 -1.59 9.81
C ASP A 173 11.30 -1.07 9.53
N VAL A 174 10.36 -1.29 10.45
CA VAL A 174 8.99 -0.74 10.33
C VAL A 174 9.03 0.78 10.48
N LEU A 175 9.75 1.29 11.48
CA LEU A 175 9.89 2.73 11.72
C LEU A 175 10.54 3.44 10.53
N ASN A 176 11.67 2.92 10.05
CA ASN A 176 12.39 3.43 8.87
C ASN A 176 11.54 3.35 7.61
N GLY A 177 10.72 2.30 7.46
CA GLY A 177 9.80 2.16 6.34
C GLY A 177 8.71 3.24 6.34
N VAL A 178 8.31 3.71 7.52
CA VAL A 178 7.26 4.72 7.72
C VAL A 178 7.81 6.16 7.65
N ASP A 179 8.98 6.42 8.23
CA ASP A 179 9.61 7.76 8.29
C ASP A 179 10.46 8.11 7.05
N ARG A 180 10.18 7.47 5.91
CA ARG A 180 10.90 7.74 4.66
C ARG A 180 10.59 9.15 4.16
N PRO A 181 11.58 9.90 3.63
CA PRO A 181 11.32 11.21 3.05
C PRO A 181 10.37 11.10 1.84
N LEU A 182 9.59 12.16 1.59
CA LEU A 182 8.59 12.20 0.52
C LEU A 182 9.13 11.77 -0.86
N GLU A 183 10.34 12.21 -1.20
CA GLU A 183 10.99 11.92 -2.49
C GLU A 183 11.24 10.42 -2.69
N GLU A 184 11.50 9.67 -1.61
CA GLU A 184 11.72 8.23 -1.66
C GLU A 184 10.44 7.42 -1.85
N TRP A 185 9.27 8.06 -1.74
CA TRP A 185 7.99 7.46 -2.09
C TRP A 185 7.61 7.67 -3.56
N GLN A 186 8.34 8.52 -4.29
CA GLN A 186 8.06 8.87 -5.68
C GLN A 186 8.93 8.03 -6.61
N ALA A 187 8.32 7.41 -7.63
CA ALA A 187 9.08 6.69 -8.64
C ALA A 187 9.97 7.63 -9.45
N VAL A 188 11.15 7.17 -9.86
CA VAL A 188 12.00 7.93 -10.78
C VAL A 188 11.46 7.79 -12.20
N VAL A 189 10.75 8.80 -12.70
CA VAL A 189 10.30 8.84 -14.09
C VAL A 189 11.48 9.24 -14.97
N GLU A 190 12.24 8.24 -15.46
CA GLU A 190 13.26 8.48 -16.48
C GLU A 190 12.57 9.01 -17.74
N THR A 191 12.76 10.30 -18.03
CA THR A 191 12.35 10.85 -19.32
C THR A 191 13.24 10.20 -20.39
N PRO A 192 12.68 9.46 -21.37
CA PRO A 192 13.50 8.86 -22.41
C PRO A 192 14.28 9.97 -23.11
N ALA A 193 15.60 9.87 -23.14
CA ALA A 193 16.42 10.79 -23.90
C ALA A 193 15.94 10.76 -25.35
N GLU A 194 15.50 11.91 -25.86
CA GLU A 194 15.32 12.14 -27.30
C GLU A 194 16.58 11.62 -28.00
N THR A 195 16.42 10.51 -28.72
CA THR A 195 17.48 10.01 -29.58
C THR A 195 17.56 11.01 -30.72
N ASP A 196 18.58 11.86 -30.67
CA ASP A 196 18.93 12.80 -31.73
C ASP A 196 19.36 11.98 -32.97
N ASP A 197 18.39 11.43 -33.69
CA ASP A 197 18.54 10.76 -34.99
C ASP A 197 18.84 11.78 -36.11
N ALA A 198 19.54 12.89 -35.81
CA ALA A 198 19.90 13.92 -36.79
C ALA A 198 21.29 13.72 -37.42
N GLU A 199 22.13 12.81 -36.91
CA GLU A 199 23.51 12.67 -37.41
C GLU A 199 23.73 11.57 -38.46
N ARG A 200 22.66 10.92 -38.97
CA ARG A 200 22.77 9.83 -39.97
C ARG A 200 22.39 10.21 -41.40
N GLU A 201 22.44 11.49 -41.77
CA GLU A 201 22.26 11.93 -43.18
C GLU A 201 23.43 12.74 -43.76
N ALA A 202 24.55 12.93 -43.03
CA ALA A 202 25.66 13.76 -43.50
C ALA A 202 26.83 13.04 -44.22
N GLU A 203 26.86 11.70 -44.29
CA GLU A 203 27.96 10.94 -44.93
C GLU A 203 27.52 10.04 -46.10
N ALA A 204 26.60 10.51 -46.95
CA ALA A 204 26.29 9.86 -48.23
C ALA A 204 26.51 10.76 -49.46
N GLY A 205 27.35 11.79 -49.31
CA GLY A 205 27.89 12.56 -50.44
C GLY A 205 29.30 12.08 -50.76
N GLU A 206 29.52 11.69 -52.02
CA GLU A 206 30.82 11.44 -52.67
C GLU A 206 31.24 9.96 -52.76
N ILE A 207 30.75 9.27 -53.79
CA ILE A 207 31.61 8.42 -54.63
C ILE A 207 31.25 8.53 -56.12
N ASP A 208 32.32 8.84 -56.84
CA ASP A 208 32.56 9.07 -58.25
C ASP A 208 31.99 8.00 -59.21
N ALA A 209 31.51 8.45 -60.37
CA ALA A 209 31.11 7.61 -61.50
C ALA A 209 32.32 7.04 -62.24
N PRO A 210 32.20 5.87 -62.88
CA PRO A 210 32.64 5.83 -64.27
C PRO A 210 31.69 5.14 -65.25
N ALA A 211 31.89 5.53 -66.50
CA ALA A 211 31.07 5.30 -67.68
C ALA A 211 31.11 3.87 -68.26
N ALA A 212 29.97 3.53 -68.88
CA ALA A 212 29.75 2.83 -70.16
C ALA A 212 30.60 1.60 -70.54
N GLY A 213 29.91 0.49 -70.85
CA GLY A 213 30.38 -0.49 -71.81
C GLY A 213 29.69 -1.86 -71.75
N ASP A 214 28.86 -2.13 -72.77
CA ASP A 214 28.55 -3.44 -73.36
C ASP A 214 27.62 -4.43 -72.62
N ALA A 215 26.38 -4.51 -73.11
CA ALA A 215 25.55 -5.72 -73.08
C ALA A 215 25.95 -6.63 -74.26
N PRO A 216 25.63 -7.95 -74.29
CA PRO A 216 24.31 -8.35 -74.81
C PRO A 216 23.78 -9.67 -74.15
N PRO A 217 22.80 -10.43 -74.71
CA PRO A 217 21.52 -10.68 -74.04
C PRO A 217 21.27 -12.18 -73.75
N ILE A 218 20.30 -12.51 -72.91
CA ILE A 218 19.56 -13.77 -73.03
C ILE A 218 18.08 -13.57 -72.65
N GLU A 219 17.24 -14.06 -73.55
CA GLU A 219 15.79 -13.98 -73.62
C GLU A 219 15.09 -15.11 -72.84
N GLY A 220 13.79 -14.91 -72.56
CA GLY A 220 12.86 -15.90 -72.00
C GLY A 220 11.80 -15.23 -71.11
N ASP A 221 10.81 -14.51 -71.66
CA ASP A 221 9.46 -15.00 -72.05
C ASP A 221 8.56 -15.27 -70.80
N THR A 222 7.74 -14.29 -70.38
CA THR A 222 6.24 -14.21 -70.48
C THR A 222 5.54 -14.99 -69.34
N ASP A 223 4.55 -14.54 -68.55
CA ASP A 223 3.35 -13.68 -68.69
C ASP A 223 3.07 -12.99 -67.33
N ALA A 224 2.65 -11.70 -67.31
CA ALA A 224 1.28 -11.19 -67.03
C ALA A 224 0.71 -11.59 -65.64
N GLU A 225 0.13 -10.73 -64.81
CA GLU A 225 -0.77 -9.61 -65.11
C GLU A 225 -0.94 -8.68 -63.88
N SER A 226 -1.12 -7.39 -64.19
CA SER A 226 -1.64 -6.25 -63.39
C SER A 226 -2.88 -6.64 -62.56
N GLU A 227 -3.22 -6.04 -61.40
CA GLU A 227 -3.68 -4.66 -61.25
C GLU A 227 -3.74 -4.27 -59.75
N ALA A 228 -3.32 -3.04 -59.46
CA ALA A 228 -3.81 -2.26 -58.32
C ALA A 228 -5.25 -1.77 -58.61
N PRO A 229 -6.02 -1.35 -57.61
CA PRO A 229 -6.14 0.10 -57.48
C PRO A 229 -6.15 0.63 -56.04
N THR A 230 -5.70 1.88 -55.95
CA THR A 230 -5.76 2.81 -54.82
C THR A 230 -7.11 3.60 -54.84
N PRO A 231 -7.31 4.76 -54.15
CA PRO A 231 -8.35 4.92 -53.13
C PRO A 231 -9.37 6.05 -53.46
N GLU A 232 -10.55 6.04 -52.84
CA GLU A 232 -11.49 7.19 -52.82
C GLU A 232 -12.18 7.18 -51.43
N THR A 233 -11.95 8.12 -50.51
CA THR A 233 -12.47 9.50 -50.40
C THR A 233 -13.97 9.59 -50.63
N GLU A 234 -14.76 9.78 -49.56
CA GLU A 234 -15.62 10.97 -49.43
C GLU A 234 -16.36 11.06 -48.08
N SER A 235 -16.35 12.29 -47.56
CA SER A 235 -17.48 13.02 -46.97
C SER A 235 -17.93 12.73 -45.53
N GLY A 236 -17.75 13.77 -44.70
CA GLY A 236 -18.43 13.99 -43.41
C GLY A 236 -19.93 14.32 -43.57
N PRO A 237 -20.56 14.95 -42.57
CA PRO A 237 -20.22 16.35 -42.33
C PRO A 237 -20.10 16.77 -40.85
N GLU A 238 -19.42 17.90 -40.73
CA GLU A 238 -19.32 18.80 -39.60
C GLU A 238 -20.68 19.21 -39.02
N SER A 239 -20.71 19.53 -37.72
CA SER A 239 -21.02 20.89 -37.22
C SER A 239 -21.78 20.88 -35.88
N GLN A 240 -21.26 21.69 -34.94
CA GLN A 240 -21.96 22.45 -33.88
C GLN A 240 -21.64 22.09 -32.43
N THR A 241 -20.63 22.77 -31.87
CA THR A 241 -20.82 23.65 -30.69
C THR A 241 -21.30 25.02 -31.22
N PRO A 242 -22.09 25.85 -30.49
CA PRO A 242 -21.85 26.29 -29.10
C PRO A 242 -23.14 26.29 -28.23
N SER A 243 -23.13 26.39 -26.91
CA SER A 243 -22.85 27.59 -26.10
C SER A 243 -23.19 27.30 -24.62
N PRO A 244 -22.73 28.15 -23.68
CA PRO A 244 -22.89 28.02 -22.24
C PRO A 244 -24.20 28.66 -21.75
N ASP A 245 -24.79 28.12 -20.67
CA ASP A 245 -25.49 28.86 -19.59
C ASP A 245 -26.24 27.84 -18.71
N THR A 246 -25.81 27.65 -17.47
CA THR A 246 -26.70 27.47 -16.31
C THR A 246 -25.83 27.70 -15.07
N ALA A 247 -25.99 28.88 -14.51
CA ALA A 247 -25.53 29.27 -13.18
C ALA A 247 -26.26 28.44 -12.09
N PRO A 248 -25.78 28.48 -10.83
CA PRO A 248 -26.01 27.43 -9.85
C PRO A 248 -27.40 27.49 -9.22
N SER A 249 -28.03 26.32 -9.05
CA SER A 249 -29.17 26.17 -8.15
C SER A 249 -28.66 26.17 -6.70
N GLU A 250 -28.88 27.32 -6.08
CA GLU A 250 -29.03 27.60 -4.65
C GLU A 250 -29.79 26.44 -3.96
N ILE A 251 -29.08 25.66 -3.13
CA ILE A 251 -29.70 24.78 -2.14
C ILE A 251 -29.63 25.53 -0.81
N ASP A 252 -30.81 25.99 -0.42
CA ASP A 252 -31.20 26.53 0.88
C ASP A 252 -30.73 25.57 2.00
N VAL A 253 -29.66 25.95 2.70
CA VAL A 253 -29.27 25.35 3.99
C VAL A 253 -29.84 26.24 5.07
N PRO A 254 -30.82 25.80 5.89
CA PRO A 254 -31.21 26.56 7.05
C PRO A 254 -30.06 26.61 8.06
N LEU A 255 -29.67 27.82 8.45
CA LEU A 255 -28.80 28.10 9.60
C LEU A 255 -29.22 27.25 10.82
N PRO A 256 -28.31 26.61 11.56
CA PRO A 256 -28.60 26.27 12.93
C PRO A 256 -28.72 27.57 13.74
N GLU A 257 -29.90 27.78 14.31
CA GLU A 257 -30.15 28.83 15.27
C GLU A 257 -29.14 28.73 16.43
N THR A 258 -28.50 29.84 16.74
CA THR A 258 -27.68 30.01 17.92
C THR A 258 -28.56 29.89 19.16
N GLU A 259 -28.64 28.69 19.75
CA GLU A 259 -29.19 28.55 21.09
C GLU A 259 -28.16 29.11 22.09
N SER A 260 -28.37 30.36 22.47
CA SER A 260 -27.66 31.02 23.57
C SER A 260 -28.00 30.29 24.87
N THR A 261 -27.10 29.43 25.35
CA THR A 261 -27.18 28.92 26.71
C THR A 261 -26.96 30.09 27.68
N PRO A 262 -27.87 30.36 28.63
CA PRO A 262 -27.63 31.39 29.64
C PRO A 262 -26.53 30.93 30.60
N VAL A 263 -25.54 31.80 30.75
CA VAL A 263 -24.52 31.76 31.81
C VAL A 263 -25.20 31.64 33.18
N PRO A 264 -24.87 30.64 34.03
CA PRO A 264 -25.30 30.66 35.42
C PRO A 264 -24.53 31.77 36.16
N ALA A 265 -25.29 32.68 36.78
CA ALA A 265 -24.75 33.66 37.72
C ALA A 265 -24.15 32.95 38.94
N PRO A 266 -23.06 33.45 39.54
CA PRO A 266 -22.56 32.93 40.80
C PRO A 266 -23.53 33.33 41.93
N GLU A 267 -24.25 32.35 42.46
CA GLU A 267 -25.02 32.52 43.69
C GLU A 267 -24.03 32.68 44.85
N ASN A 268 -24.22 33.77 45.58
CA ASN A 268 -23.38 34.23 46.66
C ASN A 268 -23.16 33.16 47.73
N ALA A 269 -21.91 33.06 48.16
CA ALA A 269 -21.54 32.52 49.45
C ALA A 269 -22.38 33.19 50.55
N ASP A 270 -23.13 32.37 51.27
CA ASP A 270 -23.65 32.68 52.59
C ASP A 270 -22.50 32.56 53.61
N PRO A 271 -22.18 33.63 54.36
CA PRO A 271 -21.47 33.49 55.61
C PRO A 271 -22.45 33.75 56.75
N SER A 272 -22.95 32.67 57.37
CA SER A 272 -23.25 32.58 58.80
C SER A 272 -24.19 33.66 59.37
N GLN A 273 -25.43 33.27 59.74
CA GLN A 273 -26.06 33.44 61.07
C GLN A 273 -27.55 33.08 61.03
#